data_AF-F8NZM1-F1
#
_entry.id   AF-F8NZM1-F1
#
_cell.length_a   1.000
_cell.length_b   1.000
_cell.length_c   1.000
_cell.angle_alpha   90.00
_cell.angle_beta   90.00
_cell.angle_gamma   90.00
#
_symmetry.space_group_name_H-M   'P 1'
#
loop_
_entity.id
_entity.type
_entity.pdbx_description
1 polymer ?
#
loop_
_entity_poly.entity_id
_entity_poly.type
_entity_poly.pdbx_seq_one_letter_code
_entity_poly.pdbx_strand_id
1 'polypeptide(L)'
;MPHKRAKRSVREREKVNKGVDLPPPTSLVTEKVPKTASRILNAEKIRQEYRERKRKVVEDGDAGKPQRKKSKKEVNPKEYQNDEPVLKIKTGETIAQFNKRVEKTMLPAIRSAIHSSSSQAKNVNQAQAEEKVVRKDNSTSARHPTRGHKEEAMTLGPSLLQKTPRNASENIKEFQSTSTSAPRRLNDIAQAPPEFKKLPRGVSGDAGMNIKGKSQGVLSMAQKLMMEEEREKAILRYREMKANKAKLDGSVRERGDM
;
A
#
# COMPACT_ATOMS: atom_id res chain seq x y z
N MET A 1 -26.09 43.33 0.79
CA MET A 1 -26.84 44.54 1.20
C MET A 1 -26.16 45.14 2.43
N PRO A 2 -25.97 46.47 2.51
CA PRO A 2 -25.38 47.07 3.69
C PRO A 2 -26.38 46.97 4.84
N HIS A 3 -26.17 46.04 5.77
CA HIS A 3 -27.01 45.95 6.95
C HIS A 3 -26.73 47.16 7.85
N LYS A 4 -27.73 48.04 7.98
CA LYS A 4 -27.65 49.18 8.90
C LYS A 4 -27.57 48.64 10.33
N ARG A 5 -26.50 48.98 11.05
CA ARG A 5 -26.38 48.68 12.49
C ARG A 5 -27.51 49.39 13.24
N ALA A 6 -28.05 48.76 14.27
CA ALA A 6 -29.02 49.40 15.17
C ALA A 6 -28.46 50.69 15.77
N LYS A 7 -29.37 51.63 16.11
CA LYS A 7 -29.02 52.90 16.75
C LYS A 7 -28.17 52.66 18.00
N ARG A 8 -27.21 53.55 18.25
CA ARG A 8 -26.25 53.43 19.37
C ARG A 8 -26.94 53.22 20.72
N SER A 9 -28.04 53.94 20.97
CA SER A 9 -28.85 53.79 22.19
C SER A 9 -29.42 52.39 22.38
N VAL A 10 -29.92 51.77 21.30
CA VAL A 10 -30.43 50.39 21.34
C VAL A 10 -29.31 49.42 21.68
N ARG A 11 -28.12 49.62 21.08
CA ARG A 11 -26.95 48.78 21.35
C ARG A 11 -26.42 48.93 22.78
N GLU A 12 -26.38 50.14 23.31
CA GLU A 12 -25.95 50.38 24.69
C GLU A 12 -26.97 49.81 25.69
N ARG A 13 -28.28 49.95 25.43
CA ARG A 13 -29.33 49.33 26.24
C ARG A 13 -29.23 47.82 26.23
N GLU A 14 -29.03 47.21 25.07
CA GLU A 14 -28.81 45.75 24.97
C GLU A 14 -27.52 45.31 25.68
N LYS A 15 -26.45 46.09 25.60
CA LYS A 15 -25.18 45.78 26.26
C LYS A 15 -25.31 45.85 27.78
N VAL A 16 -26.04 46.85 28.30
CA VAL A 16 -26.35 46.98 29.73
C VAL A 16 -27.25 45.84 30.18
N ASN A 17 -28.29 45.50 29.42
CA ASN A 17 -29.21 44.40 29.74
C ASN A 17 -28.52 43.03 29.73
N LYS A 18 -27.56 42.82 28.82
CA LYS A 18 -26.78 41.57 28.73
C LYS A 18 -25.77 41.46 29.88
N GLY A 19 -25.34 42.58 30.47
CA GLY A 19 -24.29 42.58 31.49
C GLY A 19 -22.89 42.37 30.90
N VAL A 20 -21.86 42.70 31.69
CA VAL A 20 -20.45 42.66 31.27
C VAL A 20 -19.82 41.29 31.55
N ASP A 21 -20.43 40.49 32.42
CA ASP A 21 -19.87 39.24 32.94
C ASP A 21 -20.81 38.06 32.70
N LEU A 22 -21.17 37.85 31.43
CA LEU A 22 -21.82 36.61 31.03
C LEU A 22 -20.74 35.55 30.81
N PRO A 23 -20.83 34.38 31.47
CA PRO A 23 -19.98 33.27 31.10
C PRO A 23 -20.21 32.93 29.62
N PRO A 24 -19.21 32.36 28.92
CA PRO A 24 -19.39 31.89 27.57
C PRO A 24 -20.64 30.99 27.51
N PRO A 25 -21.54 31.15 26.52
CA PRO A 25 -22.84 30.48 26.49
C PRO A 25 -22.75 28.96 26.26
N THR A 26 -21.55 28.37 26.36
CA THR A 26 -21.31 26.94 26.24
C THR A 26 -21.63 26.27 27.56
N SER A 27 -22.89 25.87 27.76
CA SER A 27 -23.21 24.93 28.83
C SER A 27 -22.47 23.62 28.55
N LEU A 28 -21.71 23.11 29.52
CA LEU A 28 -20.99 21.82 29.42
C LEU A 28 -21.92 20.65 29.06
N VAL A 29 -23.23 20.81 29.29
CA VAL A 29 -24.28 19.84 28.93
C VAL A 29 -24.53 19.79 27.42
N THR A 30 -24.33 20.90 26.71
CA THR A 30 -24.52 21.01 25.24
C THR A 30 -23.22 20.89 24.44
N GLU A 31 -22.07 20.80 25.12
CA GLU A 31 -20.81 20.60 24.42
C GLU A 31 -20.80 19.23 23.75
N LYS A 32 -20.48 19.23 22.46
CA LYS A 32 -20.31 17.98 21.71
C LYS A 32 -19.15 17.23 22.33
N VAL A 33 -19.46 16.18 23.10
CA VAL A 33 -18.47 15.28 23.66
C VAL A 33 -17.48 14.91 22.56
N PRO A 34 -16.17 15.10 22.78
CA PRO A 34 -15.19 14.83 21.75
C PRO A 34 -15.28 13.36 21.35
N LYS A 35 -15.12 13.07 20.06
CA LYS A 35 -15.30 11.73 19.48
C LYS A 35 -14.51 10.64 20.22
N THR A 36 -13.36 11.01 20.78
CA THR A 36 -12.51 10.14 21.62
C THR A 36 -13.23 9.76 22.92
N ALA A 37 -13.72 10.74 23.68
CA ALA A 37 -14.50 10.51 24.90
C ALA A 37 -15.82 9.78 24.61
N SER A 38 -16.52 10.09 23.52
CA SER A 38 -17.74 9.36 23.14
C SER A 38 -17.47 7.88 22.86
N ARG A 39 -16.30 7.52 22.31
CA ARG A 39 -15.92 6.10 22.11
C ARG A 39 -15.64 5.39 23.42
N ILE A 40 -15.08 6.09 24.40
CA ILE A 40 -14.77 5.53 25.72
C ILE A 40 -16.06 5.32 26.51
N LEU A 41 -16.93 6.33 26.57
CA LEU A 41 -18.21 6.25 27.27
C LEU A 41 -19.14 5.19 26.67
N ASN A 42 -19.14 5.02 25.33
CA ASN A 42 -19.93 3.99 24.65
C ASN A 42 -19.18 2.65 24.45
N ALA A 43 -18.04 2.43 25.11
CA ALA A 43 -17.19 1.27 24.84
C ALA A 43 -17.89 -0.07 25.07
N GLU A 44 -18.73 -0.18 26.10
CA GLU A 44 -19.46 -1.40 26.39
C GLU A 44 -20.48 -1.72 25.28
N LYS A 45 -21.27 -0.74 24.86
CA LYS A 45 -22.23 -0.87 23.76
C LYS A 45 -21.54 -1.28 22.45
N ILE A 46 -20.38 -0.70 22.15
CA ILE A 46 -19.57 -1.07 20.96
C ILE A 46 -19.09 -2.52 21.05
N ARG A 47 -18.66 -2.98 22.24
CA ARG A 47 -18.23 -4.37 22.46
C ARG A 47 -19.39 -5.35 22.34
N GLN A 48 -20.57 -5.01 22.88
CA GLN A 48 -21.78 -5.82 22.76
C GLN A 48 -22.23 -5.92 21.30
N GLU A 49 -22.34 -4.80 20.58
CA GLU A 49 -22.68 -4.78 19.15
C GLU A 49 -21.68 -5.62 18.33
N TYR A 50 -20.39 -5.56 18.65
CA TYR A 50 -19.38 -6.39 17.99
C TYR A 50 -19.57 -7.89 18.26
N ARG A 51 -19.86 -8.26 19.52
CA ARG A 51 -20.13 -9.67 19.89
C ARG A 51 -21.40 -10.19 19.23
N GLU A 52 -22.47 -9.41 19.24
CA GLU A 52 -23.73 -9.74 18.56
C GLU A 52 -23.52 -9.88 17.05
N ARG A 53 -22.78 -8.95 16.44
CA ARG A 53 -22.44 -9.03 15.02
C ARG A 53 -21.62 -10.26 14.69
N LYS A 54 -20.69 -10.64 15.57
CA LYS A 54 -19.90 -11.87 15.44
C LYS A 54 -20.77 -13.13 15.56
N ARG A 55 -21.75 -13.15 16.47
CA ARG A 55 -22.71 -14.26 16.62
C ARG A 55 -23.62 -14.38 15.40
N LYS A 56 -24.22 -13.28 14.92
CA LYS A 56 -25.09 -13.26 13.74
C LYS A 56 -24.40 -13.74 12.46
N VAL A 57 -23.13 -13.35 12.25
CA VAL A 57 -22.33 -13.82 11.10
C VAL A 57 -22.06 -15.34 11.15
N VAL A 58 -22.06 -15.96 12.33
CA VAL A 58 -21.86 -17.41 12.46
C VAL A 58 -23.19 -18.17 12.30
N GLU A 59 -24.30 -17.59 12.75
CA GLU A 59 -25.64 -18.19 12.67
C GLU A 59 -26.22 -18.17 11.25
N ASP A 60 -25.98 -17.11 10.48
CA ASP A 60 -26.56 -16.94 9.13
C ASP A 60 -25.77 -17.62 7.99
N GLY A 61 -24.67 -18.33 8.27
CA GLY A 61 -23.93 -19.14 7.29
C GLY A 61 -23.37 -18.39 6.05
N ASP A 62 -23.61 -17.09 5.92
CA ASP A 62 -23.10 -16.27 4.84
C ASP A 62 -21.69 -15.80 5.21
N ALA A 63 -20.71 -16.28 4.44
CA ALA A 63 -19.32 -15.83 4.48
C ALA A 63 -19.20 -14.38 3.94
N GLY A 64 -19.96 -13.46 4.50
CA GLY A 64 -20.16 -12.10 4.04
C GLY A 64 -19.61 -11.11 5.06
N LYS A 65 -18.49 -10.47 4.72
CA LYS A 65 -17.83 -9.40 5.49
C LYS A 65 -18.83 -8.44 6.15
N PRO A 66 -18.51 -7.92 7.35
CA PRO A 66 -19.34 -6.90 8.00
C PRO A 66 -19.59 -5.73 7.05
N GLN A 67 -20.79 -5.64 6.47
CA GLN A 67 -21.21 -4.49 5.66
C GLN A 67 -21.01 -3.23 6.51
N ARG A 68 -19.94 -2.49 6.23
CA ARG A 68 -19.80 -1.12 6.68
C ARG A 68 -20.86 -0.37 5.90
N LYS A 69 -21.88 0.12 6.62
CA LYS A 69 -22.90 1.04 6.11
C LYS A 69 -22.18 2.18 5.37
N LYS A 70 -21.98 2.02 4.06
CA LYS A 70 -21.71 3.13 3.17
C LYS A 70 -23.07 3.80 2.99
N SER A 71 -23.09 5.06 3.39
CA SER A 71 -24.20 5.99 3.27
C SER A 71 -25.03 5.76 2.01
N LYS A 72 -26.35 5.66 2.20
CA LYS A 72 -27.38 5.84 1.18
C LYS A 72 -26.99 7.00 0.24
N LYS A 73 -26.64 6.67 -0.99
CA LYS A 73 -27.20 7.39 -2.14
C LYS A 73 -28.11 6.36 -2.79
N GLU A 74 -29.41 6.60 -2.68
CA GLU A 74 -30.48 5.73 -3.14
C GLU A 74 -30.29 5.40 -4.62
N VAL A 75 -29.89 4.16 -4.90
CA VAL A 75 -30.17 3.50 -6.17
C VAL A 75 -30.60 2.09 -5.76
N ASN A 76 -31.87 1.79 -6.00
CA ASN A 76 -32.50 0.51 -5.69
C ASN A 76 -31.68 -0.65 -6.29
N PRO A 77 -31.24 -1.64 -5.48
CA PRO A 77 -30.46 -2.77 -5.99
C PRO A 77 -31.33 -3.97 -6.39
N LYS A 78 -32.65 -3.80 -6.53
CA LYS A 78 -33.59 -4.89 -6.85
C LYS A 78 -34.04 -4.96 -8.33
N GLU A 79 -33.47 -4.13 -9.20
CA GLU A 79 -33.91 -4.04 -10.62
C GLU A 79 -32.82 -4.48 -11.63
N TYR A 80 -31.71 -5.09 -11.17
CA TYR A 80 -30.59 -5.51 -12.02
C TYR A 80 -30.34 -7.02 -12.01
N GLN A 81 -31.38 -7.84 -11.92
CA GLN A 81 -31.21 -9.29 -11.97
C GLN A 81 -31.75 -9.99 -13.23
N ASN A 82 -32.48 -9.32 -14.12
CA ASN A 82 -33.00 -10.01 -15.31
C ASN A 82 -32.89 -9.25 -16.64
N ASP A 83 -32.41 -8.00 -16.63
CA ASP A 83 -32.15 -7.29 -17.87
C ASP A 83 -30.65 -7.34 -18.15
N GLU A 84 -30.20 -8.34 -18.91
CA GLU A 84 -28.98 -8.24 -19.72
C GLU A 84 -29.03 -6.86 -20.39
N PRO A 85 -28.20 -5.89 -19.98
CA PRO A 85 -28.35 -4.54 -20.46
C PRO A 85 -27.83 -4.56 -21.89
N VAL A 86 -28.73 -4.75 -22.85
CA VAL A 86 -28.44 -4.83 -24.28
C VAL A 86 -27.42 -3.74 -24.61
N LEU A 87 -26.15 -4.12 -24.74
CA LEU A 87 -25.01 -3.23 -24.95
C LEU A 87 -25.00 -2.80 -26.41
N LYS A 88 -26.11 -2.20 -26.84
CA LYS A 88 -26.23 -1.52 -28.13
C LYS A 88 -25.91 -0.05 -27.93
N ILE A 89 -25.30 0.55 -28.94
CA ILE A 89 -25.10 1.99 -29.03
C ILE A 89 -26.48 2.64 -29.08
N LYS A 90 -26.75 3.59 -28.18
CA LYS A 90 -28.02 4.34 -28.22
C LYS A 90 -27.99 5.33 -29.37
N THR A 91 -29.16 5.66 -29.92
CA THR A 91 -29.28 6.70 -30.95
C THR A 91 -28.74 8.03 -30.40
N GLY A 92 -27.77 8.63 -31.10
CA GLY A 92 -27.10 9.87 -30.67
C GLY A 92 -25.99 9.70 -29.62
N GLU A 93 -25.69 8.48 -29.16
CA GLU A 93 -24.53 8.22 -28.29
C GLU A 93 -23.26 8.11 -29.14
N THR A 94 -22.19 8.79 -28.74
CA THR A 94 -20.88 8.60 -29.38
C THR A 94 -20.24 7.29 -28.92
N ILE A 95 -19.39 6.68 -29.75
CA ILE A 95 -18.70 5.42 -29.41
C ILE A 95 -17.95 5.49 -28.06
N ALA A 96 -17.40 6.66 -27.73
CA ALA A 96 -16.71 6.89 -26.46
C ALA A 96 -17.65 6.84 -25.25
N GLN A 97 -18.89 7.33 -25.38
CA GLN A 97 -19.91 7.25 -24.33
C GLN A 97 -20.38 5.82 -24.14
N PHE A 98 -20.55 5.08 -25.24
CA PHE A 98 -20.87 3.66 -25.21
C PHE A 98 -19.80 2.86 -24.45
N ASN A 99 -18.53 3.04 -24.79
CA ASN A 99 -17.42 2.37 -24.09
C ASN A 99 -17.41 2.70 -22.59
N LYS A 100 -17.60 3.97 -22.20
CA LYS A 100 -17.71 4.37 -20.79
C LYS A 100 -18.87 3.69 -20.07
N ARG A 101 -19.99 3.47 -20.76
CA ARG A 101 -21.16 2.78 -20.19
C ARG A 101 -20.91 1.28 -20.05
N VAL A 102 -20.35 0.64 -21.09
CA VAL A 102 -19.91 -0.77 -21.04
C VAL A 102 -18.97 -0.99 -19.87
N GLU A 103 -17.94 -0.15 -19.73
CA GLU A 103 -17.02 -0.20 -18.61
C GLU A 103 -17.75 -0.06 -17.28
N LYS A 104 -18.58 0.97 -17.10
CA LYS A 104 -19.33 1.17 -15.84
C LYS A 104 -20.20 -0.03 -15.47
N THR A 105 -20.84 -0.67 -16.44
CA THR A 105 -21.69 -1.85 -16.24
C THR A 105 -20.86 -3.10 -15.89
N MET A 106 -19.72 -3.30 -16.56
CA MET A 106 -18.87 -4.49 -16.36
C MET A 106 -17.89 -4.35 -15.19
N LEU A 107 -17.55 -3.13 -14.77
CA LEU A 107 -16.59 -2.84 -13.72
C LEU A 107 -16.90 -3.55 -12.38
N PRO A 108 -18.16 -3.63 -11.90
CA PRO A 108 -18.48 -4.37 -10.68
C PRO A 108 -18.15 -5.86 -10.78
N ALA A 109 -18.47 -6.51 -11.90
CA ALA A 109 -18.17 -7.92 -12.14
C ALA A 109 -16.67 -8.18 -12.29
N ILE A 110 -15.97 -7.29 -13.01
CA ILE A 110 -14.50 -7.36 -13.12
C ILE A 110 -13.86 -7.19 -11.73
N ARG A 111 -14.31 -6.24 -10.92
CA ARG A 111 -13.79 -6.02 -9.56
C ARG A 111 -14.07 -7.21 -8.64
N SER A 112 -15.25 -7.83 -8.72
CA SER A 112 -15.55 -9.03 -7.91
C SER A 112 -14.67 -10.21 -8.32
N ALA A 113 -14.47 -10.42 -9.62
CA ALA A 113 -13.57 -11.45 -10.15
C ALA A 113 -12.10 -11.23 -9.76
N ILE A 114 -11.61 -9.98 -9.80
CA ILE A 114 -10.26 -9.64 -9.33
C ILE A 114 -10.12 -9.90 -7.83
N HIS A 115 -11.12 -9.53 -7.04
CA HIS A 115 -11.08 -9.78 -5.60
C HIS A 115 -11.16 -11.26 -5.25
N SER A 116 -11.98 -12.06 -5.94
CA SER A 116 -12.08 -13.50 -5.71
C SER A 116 -10.79 -14.21 -6.11
N SER A 117 -10.25 -13.96 -7.30
CA SER A 117 -8.98 -14.54 -7.77
C SER A 117 -7.79 -14.16 -6.89
N SER A 118 -7.70 -12.90 -6.46
CA SER A 118 -6.64 -12.47 -5.52
C SER A 118 -6.73 -13.19 -4.18
N SER A 119 -7.95 -13.46 -3.67
CA SER A 119 -8.11 -14.22 -2.43
C SER A 119 -7.75 -15.70 -2.60
N GLN A 120 -8.12 -16.31 -3.72
CA GLN A 120 -7.75 -17.68 -4.04
C GLN A 120 -6.22 -17.83 -4.19
N ALA A 121 -5.56 -16.90 -4.88
CA ALA A 121 -4.11 -16.90 -5.02
C ALA A 121 -3.39 -16.83 -3.66
N LYS A 122 -3.90 -16.04 -2.71
CA LYS A 122 -3.34 -15.99 -1.35
C LYS A 122 -3.50 -17.29 -0.60
N ASN A 123 -4.68 -17.92 -0.69
CA ASN A 123 -4.95 -19.19 -0.02
C ASN A 123 -4.08 -20.31 -0.60
N VAL A 124 -3.90 -20.34 -1.93
CA VAL A 124 -3.01 -21.32 -2.59
C VAL A 124 -1.56 -21.10 -2.17
N ASN A 125 -1.08 -19.85 -2.15
CA ASN A 125 0.29 -19.56 -1.72
C ASN A 125 0.52 -19.89 -0.24
N GLN A 126 -0.47 -19.68 0.63
CA GLN A 126 -0.40 -20.08 2.04
C GLN A 126 -0.37 -21.60 2.18
N ALA A 127 -1.26 -22.33 1.50
CA ALA A 127 -1.28 -23.78 1.51
C ALA A 127 0.03 -24.39 0.99
N GLN A 128 0.59 -23.85 -0.10
CA GLN A 128 1.89 -24.27 -0.63
C GLN A 128 3.05 -23.94 0.31
N ALA A 129 2.98 -22.83 1.05
CA ALA A 129 3.99 -22.48 2.03
C ALA A 129 3.94 -23.44 3.23
N GLU A 130 2.75 -23.77 3.73
CA GLU A 130 2.54 -24.73 4.81
C GLU A 130 2.99 -26.14 4.41
N GLU A 131 2.69 -26.60 3.20
CA GLU A 131 3.14 -27.89 2.68
C GLU A 131 4.68 -27.98 2.60
N LYS A 132 5.34 -26.88 2.19
CA LYS A 132 6.81 -26.81 2.14
C LYS A 132 7.46 -26.84 3.53
N VAL A 133 6.80 -26.29 4.56
CA VAL A 133 7.27 -26.35 5.95
C VAL A 133 7.16 -27.80 6.46
N VAL A 134 6.01 -28.45 6.26
CA VAL A 134 5.79 -29.85 6.69
C VAL A 134 6.78 -30.84 6.02
N ARG A 135 7.10 -30.64 4.73
CA ARG A 135 8.10 -31.48 4.03
C ARG A 135 9.54 -31.26 4.52
N LYS A 136 9.86 -30.09 5.08
CA LYS A 136 11.19 -29.80 5.65
C LYS A 136 11.36 -30.47 7.02
N ASP A 137 10.32 -30.51 7.84
CA ASP A 137 10.39 -31.11 9.18
C ASP A 137 10.48 -32.65 9.13
N ASN A 138 9.97 -33.28 8.08
CA ASN A 138 10.10 -34.74 7.87
C ASN A 138 11.43 -35.19 7.24
N SER A 139 12.27 -34.28 6.72
CA SER A 139 13.55 -34.66 6.08
C SER A 139 14.78 -34.50 6.97
N THR A 140 14.64 -33.99 8.21
CA THR A 140 15.76 -33.82 9.15
C THR A 140 16.02 -35.01 10.09
N SER A 141 15.39 -36.18 9.88
CA SER A 141 15.60 -37.38 10.71
C SER A 141 16.37 -38.53 10.03
N ALA A 142 16.89 -38.35 8.81
CA ALA A 142 17.68 -39.37 8.13
C ALA A 142 19.20 -39.05 8.20
N ARG A 143 19.86 -39.81 9.07
CA ARG A 143 21.29 -40.01 9.34
C ARG A 143 22.30 -39.68 8.22
N HIS A 144 23.45 -39.16 8.67
CA HIS A 144 24.79 -39.27 8.07
C HIS A 144 25.10 -40.66 7.46
N PRO A 145 25.96 -40.71 6.42
CA PRO A 145 27.30 -41.26 6.68
C PRO A 145 28.47 -40.52 6.02
N THR A 146 29.56 -40.44 6.79
CA THR A 146 30.98 -40.63 6.43
C THR A 146 31.65 -39.81 5.30
N ARG A 147 32.58 -38.94 5.76
CA ARG A 147 34.05 -39.01 5.56
C ARG A 147 34.61 -38.75 4.14
N GLY A 148 35.31 -37.62 4.01
CA GLY A 148 36.27 -37.32 2.94
C GLY A 148 37.12 -36.10 3.28
N HIS A 149 38.35 -36.35 3.74
CA HIS A 149 39.38 -35.37 4.11
C HIS A 149 39.97 -34.62 2.90
N LYS A 150 40.32 -33.34 3.11
CA LYS A 150 41.56 -32.64 2.71
C LYS A 150 41.46 -31.19 3.24
N GLU A 151 42.03 -30.84 4.39
CA GLU A 151 43.44 -30.47 4.65
C GLU A 151 44.01 -29.39 3.71
N GLU A 152 44.07 -28.15 4.22
CA GLU A 152 45.24 -27.24 4.32
C GLU A 152 44.76 -26.01 5.16
N ALA A 153 45.06 -25.88 6.47
CA ALA A 153 46.27 -25.26 7.08
C ALA A 153 46.55 -23.83 6.55
N MET A 154 46.81 -22.74 7.31
CA MET A 154 46.88 -22.36 8.73
C MET A 154 46.63 -20.82 8.74
N THR A 155 46.11 -20.17 9.79
CA THR A 155 46.94 -19.57 10.86
C THR A 155 46.07 -18.97 11.98
N LEU A 156 46.21 -19.59 13.15
CA LEU A 156 46.33 -19.08 14.53
C LEU A 156 45.75 -17.70 14.93
N GLY A 157 44.89 -17.76 15.96
CA GLY A 157 44.66 -16.67 16.93
C GLY A 157 43.71 -17.12 18.05
N PRO A 158 44.18 -17.36 19.28
CA PRO A 158 43.35 -17.89 20.37
C PRO A 158 42.75 -16.76 21.20
N SER A 159 41.46 -16.85 21.54
CA SER A 159 40.93 -16.14 22.71
C SER A 159 39.67 -16.82 23.23
N LEU A 160 39.80 -17.21 24.50
CA LEU A 160 38.85 -17.73 25.46
C LEU A 160 37.36 -17.37 25.24
N LEU A 161 36.54 -18.41 25.46
CA LEU A 161 35.36 -18.43 26.35
C LEU A 161 34.59 -17.11 26.52
N GLN A 162 33.33 -17.09 26.07
CA GLN A 162 32.20 -16.88 26.98
C GLN A 162 30.87 -17.22 26.29
N LYS A 163 30.24 -18.29 26.79
CA LYS A 163 28.78 -18.44 26.75
C LYS A 163 28.18 -17.35 27.63
N THR A 164 27.30 -16.52 27.10
CA THR A 164 26.35 -15.74 27.89
C THR A 164 24.96 -15.77 27.25
N PRO A 165 23.90 -15.72 28.07
CA PRO A 165 22.56 -16.18 27.73
C PRO A 165 21.82 -15.19 26.82
N ARG A 166 20.92 -15.74 25.99
CA ARG A 166 19.88 -14.98 25.29
C ARG A 166 18.96 -14.32 26.31
N ASN A 167 19.32 -13.13 26.76
CA ASN A 167 18.44 -12.29 27.55
C ASN A 167 17.41 -11.65 26.63
N ALA A 168 16.15 -11.90 26.97
CA ALA A 168 14.99 -11.17 26.51
C ALA A 168 15.12 -9.69 26.96
N SER A 169 15.87 -8.88 26.21
CA SER A 169 15.88 -7.43 26.39
C SER A 169 14.71 -6.82 25.61
N GLU A 170 13.62 -6.64 26.35
CA GLU A 170 12.88 -5.38 26.43
C GLU A 170 12.23 -4.83 25.15
N ASN A 171 10.91 -4.87 25.17
CA ASN A 171 10.03 -4.04 24.34
C ASN A 171 10.51 -2.58 24.36
N ILE A 172 11.19 -2.16 23.30
CA ILE A 172 11.58 -0.77 23.07
C ILE A 172 10.28 0.03 22.93
N LYS A 173 9.84 0.67 24.01
CA LYS A 173 8.80 1.71 23.95
C LYS A 173 9.38 2.86 23.14
N GLU A 174 8.65 3.30 22.12
CA GLU A 174 9.08 4.22 21.06
C GLU A 174 9.48 5.64 21.51
N PHE A 175 9.53 5.90 22.82
CA PHE A 175 10.00 7.16 23.37
C PHE A 175 11.09 6.88 24.40
N GLN A 176 12.33 7.02 23.94
CA GLN A 176 13.50 7.10 24.81
C GLN A 176 13.37 8.41 25.62
N SER A 177 12.95 8.32 26.88
CA SER A 177 12.90 9.47 27.78
C SER A 177 14.33 9.92 28.06
N THR A 178 14.74 11.03 27.44
CA THR A 178 16.06 11.62 27.65
C THR A 178 16.08 12.30 29.02
N SER A 179 16.53 11.56 30.04
CA SER A 179 16.71 12.08 31.39
C SER A 179 17.83 13.13 31.38
N THR A 180 17.46 14.41 31.31
CA THR A 180 18.38 15.54 31.51
C THR A 180 17.72 16.54 32.47
N SER A 181 18.41 16.93 33.53
CA SER A 181 17.82 17.68 34.66
C SER A 181 17.66 19.19 34.42
N ALA A 182 18.05 19.71 33.26
CA ALA A 182 17.93 21.12 32.92
C ALA A 182 17.06 21.31 31.65
N PRO A 183 16.08 22.22 31.66
CA PRO A 183 15.19 22.45 30.52
C PRO A 183 15.99 23.04 29.34
N ARG A 184 16.24 22.21 28.32
CA ARG A 184 16.88 22.67 27.08
C ARG A 184 15.88 23.45 26.23
N ARG A 185 16.32 24.57 25.65
CA ARG A 185 15.51 25.36 24.72
C ARG A 185 15.28 24.56 23.45
N LEU A 186 14.06 24.64 22.92
CA LEU A 186 13.58 23.88 21.76
C LEU A 186 14.46 24.02 20.50
N ASN A 187 15.19 25.14 20.39
CA ASN A 187 16.07 25.46 19.28
C ASN A 187 17.49 24.87 19.40
N ASP A 188 17.90 24.44 20.60
CA ASP A 188 19.24 23.89 20.85
C ASP A 188 19.28 22.36 20.63
N ILE A 189 18.13 21.74 20.40
CA ILE A 189 18.02 20.32 20.04
C ILE A 189 18.14 20.23 18.52
N ALA A 190 19.38 20.37 18.02
CA ALA A 190 19.69 20.02 16.65
C ALA A 190 19.51 18.51 16.49
N GLN A 191 18.33 18.08 16.05
CA GLN A 191 18.12 16.70 15.63
C GLN A 191 18.98 16.47 14.38
N ALA A 192 20.06 15.70 14.54
CA ALA A 192 20.80 15.22 13.38
C ALA A 192 19.83 14.52 12.43
N PRO A 193 19.95 14.72 11.11
CA PRO A 193 19.10 14.05 10.14
C PRO A 193 19.11 12.54 10.42
N PRO A 194 17.94 11.88 10.56
CA PRO A 194 17.90 10.46 10.88
C PRO A 194 18.60 9.65 9.79
N GLU A 195 19.61 8.87 10.18
CA GLU A 195 20.31 7.97 9.26
C GLU A 195 19.53 6.67 9.08
N PHE A 196 18.90 6.49 7.91
CA PHE A 196 18.22 5.25 7.55
C PHE A 196 19.22 4.17 7.14
N LYS A 197 19.81 3.47 8.12
CA LYS A 197 20.72 2.33 7.86
C LYS A 197 20.00 1.08 7.32
N LYS A 198 18.67 1.07 7.36
CA LYS A 198 17.82 -0.02 6.84
C LYS A 198 16.57 0.60 6.20
N LEU A 199 16.24 0.17 4.98
CA LEU A 199 14.96 0.52 4.36
C LEU A 199 13.81 -0.05 5.21
N PRO A 200 12.72 0.69 5.42
CA PRO A 200 11.58 0.21 6.17
C PRO A 200 11.02 -1.07 5.53
N ARG A 201 10.79 -2.08 6.36
CA ARG A 201 10.34 -3.42 5.96
C ARG A 201 8.94 -3.29 5.32
N GLY A 202 8.86 -3.48 4.01
CA GLY A 202 7.61 -3.39 3.23
C GLY A 202 7.69 -2.56 1.95
N VAL A 203 8.79 -1.85 1.70
CA VAL A 203 9.03 -1.19 0.41
C VAL A 203 9.82 -2.14 -0.50
N SER A 204 9.13 -3.14 -1.05
CA SER A 204 9.56 -3.73 -2.32
C SER A 204 9.43 -2.63 -3.37
N GLY A 205 10.53 -2.35 -4.08
CA GLY A 205 10.67 -1.21 -5.00
C GLY A 205 9.81 -1.29 -6.26
N ASP A 206 8.49 -1.26 -6.09
CA ASP A 206 7.54 -1.27 -7.18
C ASP A 206 6.27 -0.49 -6.80
N ALA A 207 6.44 0.81 -6.58
CA ALA A 207 5.36 1.79 -6.63
C ALA A 207 5.99 3.16 -6.88
N GLY A 208 5.88 3.62 -8.11
CA GLY A 208 6.56 4.81 -8.63
C GLY A 208 6.36 6.06 -7.79
N MET A 209 7.48 6.69 -7.45
CA MET A 209 7.65 8.14 -7.53
C MET A 209 9.15 8.46 -7.58
N ASN A 210 9.47 9.38 -8.48
CA ASN A 210 10.79 9.95 -8.75
C ASN A 210 11.61 10.23 -7.48
N ILE A 211 12.56 9.36 -7.14
CA ILE A 211 13.68 9.71 -6.27
C ILE A 211 14.90 9.93 -7.17
N LYS A 212 15.03 11.17 -7.62
CA LYS A 212 16.30 11.74 -8.10
C LYS A 212 17.39 11.40 -7.08
N GLY A 213 18.40 10.64 -7.48
CA GLY A 213 19.75 10.98 -7.02
C GLY A 213 20.80 9.89 -6.83
N LYS A 214 20.52 8.60 -6.61
CA LYS A 214 21.60 7.69 -6.14
C LYS A 214 21.65 6.24 -6.68
N SER A 215 20.82 5.81 -7.63
CA SER A 215 20.90 4.45 -8.20
C SER A 215 20.87 4.41 -9.74
N GLN A 216 21.33 5.48 -10.39
CA GLN A 216 21.14 5.73 -11.83
C GLN A 216 21.97 4.85 -12.78
N GLY A 217 22.42 3.67 -12.34
CA GLY A 217 23.26 2.78 -13.15
C GLY A 217 23.03 1.28 -12.94
N VAL A 218 22.20 0.87 -11.99
CA VAL A 218 21.96 -0.57 -11.75
C VAL A 218 20.60 -0.94 -12.33
N LEU A 219 20.58 -1.30 -13.61
CA LEU A 219 19.43 -1.95 -14.23
C LEU A 219 19.21 -3.30 -13.56
N SER A 220 17.96 -3.65 -13.27
CA SER A 220 17.59 -4.99 -12.80
C SER A 220 18.07 -6.05 -13.79
N MET A 221 18.54 -7.21 -13.31
CA MET A 221 19.01 -8.30 -14.18
C MET A 221 17.97 -8.71 -15.24
N ALA A 222 16.69 -8.69 -14.90
CA ALA A 222 15.61 -8.96 -15.84
C ALA A 222 15.50 -7.89 -16.94
N GLN A 223 15.69 -6.62 -16.58
CA GLN A 223 15.67 -5.50 -17.52
C GLN A 223 16.90 -5.51 -18.43
N LYS A 224 18.07 -5.91 -17.89
CA LYS A 224 19.30 -6.10 -18.66
C LYS A 224 19.12 -7.17 -19.74
N LEU A 225 18.47 -8.29 -19.43
CA LEU A 225 18.17 -9.35 -20.39
C LEU A 225 17.24 -8.87 -21.52
N MET A 226 16.16 -8.14 -21.21
CA MET A 226 15.30 -7.57 -22.26
C MET A 226 16.06 -6.61 -23.18
N MET A 227 16.93 -5.77 -22.62
CA MET A 227 17.74 -4.83 -23.42
C MET A 227 18.79 -5.55 -24.28
N GLU A 228 19.34 -6.67 -23.80
CA GLU A 228 20.27 -7.51 -24.57
C GLU A 228 19.56 -8.19 -25.74
N GLU A 229 18.34 -8.71 -25.57
CA GLU A 229 17.52 -9.25 -26.66
C GLU A 229 17.19 -8.18 -27.72
N GLU A 230 16.82 -6.97 -27.29
CA GLU A 230 16.56 -5.86 -28.21
C GLU A 230 17.83 -5.43 -28.96
N ARG A 231 18.97 -5.42 -28.28
CA ARG A 231 20.27 -5.11 -28.88
C ARG A 231 20.65 -6.13 -29.95
N GLU A 232 20.46 -7.42 -29.69
CA GLU A 232 20.73 -8.49 -30.66
C GLU A 232 19.84 -8.34 -31.91
N LYS A 233 18.54 -8.10 -31.72
CA LYS A 233 17.60 -7.83 -32.83
C LYS A 233 18.03 -6.61 -33.66
N ALA A 234 18.47 -5.53 -33.01
CA ALA A 234 18.97 -4.34 -33.70
C ALA A 234 20.25 -4.61 -34.50
N ILE A 235 21.18 -5.38 -33.93
CA ILE A 235 22.43 -5.77 -34.62
C ILE A 235 22.12 -6.64 -35.84
N LEU A 236 21.23 -7.62 -35.71
CA LEU A 236 20.81 -8.46 -36.84
C LEU A 236 20.22 -7.62 -37.97
N ARG A 237 19.25 -6.76 -37.65
CA ARG A 237 18.64 -5.86 -38.63
C ARG A 237 19.67 -4.95 -39.30
N TYR A 238 20.63 -4.43 -38.54
CA TYR A 238 21.70 -3.60 -39.10
C TYR A 238 22.63 -4.40 -40.03
N ARG A 239 22.96 -5.65 -39.67
CA ARG A 239 23.78 -6.54 -40.51
C ARG A 239 23.06 -6.86 -41.83
N GLU A 240 21.77 -7.16 -41.78
CA GLU A 240 20.95 -7.37 -42.97
C GLU A 240 20.90 -6.12 -43.85
N MET A 241 20.64 -4.95 -43.24
CA MET A 241 20.63 -3.68 -43.98
C MET A 241 21.98 -3.40 -44.65
N LYS A 242 23.09 -3.66 -43.94
CA LYS A 242 24.44 -3.45 -44.46
C LYS A 242 24.77 -4.44 -45.58
N ALA A 243 24.36 -5.70 -45.45
CA ALA A 243 24.52 -6.71 -46.50
C ALA A 243 23.73 -6.33 -47.76
N ASN A 244 22.50 -5.82 -47.60
CA ASN A 244 21.68 -5.34 -48.71
C ASN A 244 22.30 -4.11 -49.37
N LYS A 245 22.85 -3.16 -48.60
CA LYS A 245 23.59 -2.01 -49.15
C LYS A 245 24.84 -2.45 -49.91
N ALA A 246 25.64 -3.37 -49.37
CA ALA A 246 26.83 -3.87 -50.05
C ALA A 246 26.50 -4.62 -51.35
N LYS A 247 25.41 -5.40 -51.38
CA LYS A 247 24.92 -6.03 -52.62
C LYS A 247 24.45 -5.01 -53.64
N LEU A 248 23.74 -3.97 -53.21
CA LEU A 248 23.28 -2.89 -54.08
C LEU A 248 24.48 -2.12 -54.67
N ASP A 249 25.42 -1.70 -53.83
CA ASP A 249 26.61 -0.94 -54.24
C ASP A 249 27.56 -1.78 -55.12
N GLY A 250 27.66 -3.10 -54.88
CA GLY A 250 28.36 -4.04 -55.76
C GLY A 250 27.69 -4.18 -57.13
N SER A 251 26.36 -4.27 -57.18
CA SER A 251 25.59 -4.38 -58.42
C SER A 251 25.58 -3.12 -59.29
N VAL A 252 25.92 -1.96 -58.71
CA VAL A 252 26.05 -0.68 -59.41
C VAL A 252 27.45 -0.53 -60.02
N ARG A 253 28.48 -1.10 -59.38
CA ARG A 253 29.85 -1.11 -59.95
C ARG A 253 30.00 -2.06 -61.13
N GLU A 254 29.38 -3.23 -61.10
CA GLU A 254 29.45 -4.19 -62.23
C GLU A 254 28.66 -3.74 -63.49
N ARG A 255 27.74 -2.77 -63.36
CA ARG A 255 27.00 -2.21 -64.50
C ARG A 255 27.60 -0.92 -65.08
N GLY A 256 28.67 -0.41 -64.48
CA GLY A 256 29.37 0.80 -64.95
C GLY A 256 30.62 0.55 -65.80
N ASP A 257 31.05 -0.71 -65.94
CA ASP A 257 32.26 -1.13 -66.66
C ASP A 257 31.95 -1.96 -67.94
N MET A 258 30.77 -1.77 -68.53
CA MET A 258 30.38 -2.27 -69.87
C MET A 258 29.96 -1.08 -70.74
#